data_AF-A0A9P6W9N7-F1
#
_entry.id   AF-A0A9P6W9N7-F1
#
_cell.length_a   1.000
_cell.length_b   1.000
_cell.length_c   1.000
_cell.angle_alpha   90.00
_cell.angle_beta   90.00
_cell.angle_gamma   90.00
#
_symmetry.space_group_name_H-M   'P 1'
#
loop_
_entity.id
_entity.type
_entity.pdbx_description
1 polymer ?
#
loop_
_entity_poly.entity_id
_entity_poly.type
_entity_poly.pdbx_seq_one_letter_code
_entity_poly.pdbx_strand_id
1 'polypeptide(L)'
;MGRYSVKRYKTKRRTKDLDLIYDDLSSQDKIQKLLNQPLDETKPGLGQHYCIHCAKYCETAMALKTHLKTKVHKRRVKELKGVPYTQEVANAAAGLNLNKFLNRVEQINKSVGPNKENNEALLKDHLDTTLRDIKSTEPTLPWANEQKEQPVQEQQPVQQEQSNTGTFMG
;
A
#
# COMPACT_ATOMS: atom_id res chain seq x y z
N MET A 1 -10.09 -2.26 -35.40
CA MET A 1 -9.43 -2.15 -34.08
C MET A 1 -9.07 -0.67 -33.85
N GLY A 2 -9.53 -0.02 -32.78
CA GLY A 2 -9.30 1.42 -32.55
C GLY A 2 -7.88 1.77 -32.07
N ARG A 3 -7.52 3.06 -32.16
CA ARG A 3 -6.20 3.56 -31.73
C ARG A 3 -5.87 3.25 -30.26
N TYR A 4 -6.87 3.31 -29.37
CA TYR A 4 -6.66 3.10 -27.93
C TYR A 4 -6.16 1.69 -27.60
N SER A 5 -6.80 0.64 -28.14
CA SER A 5 -6.42 -0.74 -27.84
C SER A 5 -5.03 -1.08 -28.40
N VAL A 6 -4.75 -0.67 -29.63
CA VAL A 6 -3.46 -0.90 -30.30
C VAL A 6 -2.31 -0.15 -29.60
N LYS A 7 -2.58 1.05 -29.04
CA LYS A 7 -1.58 1.82 -28.30
C LYS A 7 -1.34 1.28 -26.90
N ARG A 8 -2.39 0.80 -26.21
CA ARG A 8 -2.33 0.40 -24.80
C ARG A 8 -1.86 -1.05 -24.60
N TYR A 9 -2.40 -1.99 -25.37
CA TYR A 9 -2.19 -3.44 -25.14
C TYR A 9 -1.11 -4.05 -26.06
N LYS A 10 -0.16 -3.23 -26.53
CA LYS A 10 0.96 -3.71 -27.33
C LYS A 10 1.94 -4.47 -26.44
N THR A 11 2.64 -5.46 -27.00
CA THR A 11 3.63 -6.31 -26.29
C THR A 11 4.66 -5.51 -25.50
N LYS A 12 5.16 -4.39 -26.05
CA LYS A 12 6.10 -3.47 -25.37
C LYS A 12 5.56 -2.77 -24.11
N ARG A 13 4.26 -2.90 -23.80
CA ARG A 13 3.58 -2.32 -22.61
C ARG A 13 2.82 -3.40 -21.83
N ARG A 14 3.21 -4.67 -21.99
CA ARG A 14 2.57 -5.79 -21.30
C ARG A 14 2.77 -5.65 -19.79
N THR A 15 1.69 -5.82 -19.03
CA THR A 15 1.72 -5.89 -17.58
C THR A 15 1.96 -7.33 -17.13
N LYS A 16 2.38 -7.53 -15.88
CA LYS A 16 2.47 -8.87 -15.30
C LYS A 16 1.10 -9.56 -15.32
N ASP A 17 1.11 -10.84 -15.72
CA ASP A 17 -0.09 -11.66 -15.83
C ASP A 17 -0.63 -12.08 -14.44
N LEU A 18 -1.94 -12.33 -14.36
CA LEU A 18 -2.64 -12.53 -13.08
C LEU A 18 -2.28 -13.85 -12.38
N ASP A 19 -2.00 -14.89 -13.17
CA ASP A 19 -1.52 -16.19 -12.69
C ASP A 19 -0.15 -16.07 -12.02
N LEU A 20 0.77 -15.30 -12.60
CA LEU A 20 2.08 -15.03 -11.98
C LEU A 20 1.94 -14.26 -10.68
N ILE A 21 1.00 -13.30 -10.60
CA ILE A 21 0.74 -12.54 -9.37
C ILE A 21 0.11 -13.46 -8.31
N TYR A 22 -0.78 -14.36 -8.71
CA TYR A 22 -1.37 -15.35 -7.80
C TYR A 22 -0.29 -16.25 -7.18
N ASP A 23 0.66 -16.71 -8.00
CA ASP A 23 1.78 -17.55 -7.55
C ASP A 23 2.77 -16.79 -6.65
N ASP A 24 2.92 -15.48 -6.81
CA ASP A 24 3.69 -14.64 -5.90
C ASP A 24 3.02 -14.53 -4.53
N LEU A 25 1.70 -14.28 -4.50
CA LEU A 25 0.91 -14.13 -3.28
C LEU A 25 0.71 -15.46 -2.52
N SER A 26 0.84 -16.59 -3.22
CA SER A 26 0.72 -17.91 -2.60
C SER A 26 1.89 -18.28 -1.67
N SER A 27 3.06 -17.67 -1.86
CA SER A 27 4.30 -18.02 -1.14
C SER A 27 4.80 -16.86 -0.30
N GLN A 28 4.94 -17.10 1.01
CA GLN A 28 5.44 -16.12 1.96
C GLN A 28 6.84 -15.60 1.59
N ASP A 29 7.74 -16.49 1.17
CA ASP A 29 9.11 -16.13 0.79
C ASP A 29 9.14 -15.14 -0.37
N LYS A 30 8.25 -15.32 -1.36
CA LYS A 30 8.15 -14.42 -2.51
C LYS A 30 7.61 -13.06 -2.08
N ILE A 31 6.59 -13.04 -1.22
CA ILE A 31 6.06 -11.79 -0.67
C ILE A 31 7.15 -11.02 0.07
N GLN A 32 7.89 -11.69 0.96
CA GLN A 32 8.97 -11.07 1.71
C GLN A 32 10.08 -10.51 0.81
N LYS A 33 10.47 -11.27 -0.23
CA LYS A 33 11.44 -10.80 -1.24
C LYS A 33 10.93 -9.59 -2.03
N LEU A 34 9.64 -9.56 -2.36
CA LEU A 34 9.03 -8.46 -3.11
C LEU A 34 8.78 -7.22 -2.26
N LEU A 35 8.58 -7.37 -0.95
CA LEU A 35 8.50 -6.25 -0.01
C LEU A 35 9.88 -5.66 0.28
N ASN A 36 10.87 -6.51 0.55
CA ASN A 36 12.21 -6.10 0.94
C ASN A 36 13.17 -6.14 -0.26
N GLN A 37 12.82 -5.41 -1.33
CA GLN A 37 13.68 -5.31 -2.50
C GLN A 37 14.93 -4.48 -2.19
N PRO A 38 16.10 -4.82 -2.77
CA PRO A 38 17.26 -3.95 -2.71
C PRO A 38 16.96 -2.61 -3.40
N LEU A 39 17.63 -1.56 -2.96
CA LEU A 39 17.51 -0.24 -3.56
C LEU A 39 17.96 -0.28 -5.03
N ASP A 40 17.08 0.15 -5.92
CA ASP A 40 17.29 0.11 -7.37
C ASP A 40 16.93 1.47 -7.98
N GLU A 41 17.95 2.19 -8.47
CA GLU A 41 17.82 3.53 -9.03
C GLU A 41 16.96 3.58 -10.30
N THR A 42 16.82 2.47 -11.01
CA THR A 42 16.03 2.40 -12.25
C THR A 42 14.53 2.35 -11.99
N LYS A 43 14.12 1.98 -10.77
CA LYS A 43 12.73 1.80 -10.39
C LYS A 43 12.18 3.03 -9.67
N PRO A 44 10.90 3.36 -9.87
CA PRO A 44 10.23 4.39 -9.07
C PRO A 44 10.30 4.06 -7.57
N GLY A 45 10.52 5.08 -6.74
CA GLY A 45 10.61 4.93 -5.29
C GLY A 45 11.73 3.99 -4.82
N LEU A 46 12.82 3.88 -5.60
CA LEU A 46 13.97 3.00 -5.35
C LEU A 46 13.58 1.53 -5.11
N GLY A 47 12.43 1.11 -5.66
CA GLY A 47 11.91 -0.25 -5.50
C GLY A 47 11.17 -0.52 -4.18
N GLN A 48 11.14 0.41 -3.23
CA GLN A 48 10.61 0.18 -1.88
C GLN A 48 9.08 0.19 -1.80
N HIS A 49 8.43 1.10 -2.52
CA HIS A 49 6.97 1.27 -2.44
C HIS A 49 6.24 0.46 -3.51
N TYR A 50 6.25 -0.88 -3.36
CA TYR A 50 5.70 -1.80 -4.35
C TYR A 50 4.35 -2.40 -3.94
N CYS A 51 3.35 -2.37 -4.83
CA CYS A 51 2.10 -3.10 -4.65
C CYS A 51 2.14 -4.43 -5.41
N ILE A 52 2.13 -5.54 -4.68
CA ILE A 52 2.20 -6.91 -5.24
C ILE A 52 0.97 -7.22 -6.10
N HIS A 53 -0.24 -6.95 -5.59
CA HIS A 53 -1.50 -7.21 -6.32
C HIS A 53 -1.55 -6.56 -7.71
N CYS A 54 -1.09 -5.32 -7.81
CA CYS A 54 -1.13 -4.54 -9.05
C CYS A 54 0.16 -4.61 -9.87
N ALA A 55 1.21 -5.26 -9.35
CA ALA A 55 2.56 -5.28 -9.90
C ALA A 55 3.04 -3.87 -10.31
N LYS A 56 2.92 -2.91 -9.40
CA LYS A 56 3.21 -1.49 -9.66
C LYS A 56 4.09 -0.88 -8.57
N TYR A 57 5.14 -0.21 -9.00
CA TYR A 57 5.97 0.66 -8.16
C TYR A 57 5.33 2.05 -8.01
N CYS A 58 5.26 2.51 -6.77
CA CYS A 58 4.86 3.86 -6.40
C CYS A 58 6.11 4.68 -6.07
N GLU A 59 6.03 6.00 -6.23
CA GLU A 59 7.14 6.91 -5.94
C GLU A 59 7.39 7.10 -4.44
N THR A 60 6.32 7.17 -3.64
CA THR A 60 6.36 7.46 -2.21
C THR A 60 5.41 6.54 -1.45
N ALA A 61 5.62 6.44 -0.14
CA ALA A 61 4.74 5.67 0.74
C ALA A 61 3.30 6.24 0.79
N MET A 62 3.14 7.56 0.65
CA MET A 62 1.82 8.19 0.55
C MET A 62 1.10 7.80 -0.75
N ALA A 63 1.82 7.72 -1.87
CA ALA A 63 1.27 7.22 -3.13
C ALA A 63 0.82 5.75 -3.02
N LEU A 64 1.54 4.93 -2.26
CA LEU A 64 1.12 3.55 -1.97
C LEU A 64 -0.14 3.51 -1.10
N LYS A 65 -0.20 4.31 -0.03
CA LYS A 65 -1.36 4.42 0.88
C LYS A 65 -2.63 4.84 0.14
N THR A 66 -2.52 5.82 -0.75
CA THR A 66 -3.65 6.26 -1.59
C THR A 66 -4.01 5.21 -2.63
N HIS A 67 -3.03 4.57 -3.28
CA HIS A 67 -3.25 3.50 -4.24
C HIS A 67 -4.11 2.35 -3.67
N LEU A 68 -3.80 1.87 -2.47
CA LEU A 68 -4.52 0.77 -1.81
C LEU A 68 -6.02 1.08 -1.61
N LYS A 69 -6.38 2.36 -1.41
CA LYS A 69 -7.78 2.78 -1.22
C LYS A 69 -8.56 2.92 -2.54
N THR A 70 -7.87 3.01 -3.68
CA THR A 70 -8.51 3.27 -4.98
C THR A 70 -9.33 2.08 -5.50
N LYS A 71 -10.30 2.39 -6.39
CA LYS A 71 -11.12 1.36 -7.07
C LYS A 71 -10.28 0.43 -7.95
N VAL A 72 -9.16 0.90 -8.49
CA VAL A 72 -8.27 0.10 -9.35
C VAL A 72 -7.67 -1.06 -8.55
N HIS A 73 -7.16 -0.78 -7.36
CA HIS A 73 -6.62 -1.81 -6.48
C HIS A 73 -7.70 -2.80 -6.03
N LYS A 74 -8.84 -2.29 -5.54
CA LYS A 74 -9.98 -3.12 -5.11
C LYS A 74 -10.49 -4.04 -6.22
N ARG A 75 -10.52 -3.56 -7.47
CA ARG A 75 -10.86 -4.37 -8.64
C ARG A 75 -9.87 -5.51 -8.82
N ARG A 76 -8.57 -5.24 -8.73
CA ARG A 76 -7.52 -6.25 -8.90
C ARG A 76 -7.56 -7.31 -7.81
N VAL A 77 -7.77 -6.93 -6.56
CA VAL A 77 -7.96 -7.87 -5.44
C VAL A 77 -9.15 -8.78 -5.73
N LYS A 78 -10.28 -8.25 -6.19
CA LYS A 78 -11.45 -9.05 -6.57
C LYS A 78 -11.15 -10.03 -7.73
N GLU A 79 -10.38 -9.62 -8.73
CA GLU A 79 -9.94 -10.48 -9.85
C GLU A 79 -9.04 -11.63 -9.37
N LEU A 80 -8.26 -11.45 -8.31
CA LEU A 80 -7.31 -12.44 -7.78
C LEU A 80 -7.91 -13.42 -6.74
N LYS A 81 -9.18 -13.28 -6.36
CA LYS A 81 -9.82 -14.17 -5.38
C LYS A 81 -10.13 -15.57 -5.92
N GLY A 82 -10.35 -15.68 -7.23
CA GLY A 82 -10.70 -16.95 -7.86
C GLY A 82 -9.49 -17.82 -8.17
N VAL A 83 -9.77 -19.04 -8.61
CA VAL A 83 -8.76 -19.90 -9.26
C VAL A 83 -8.22 -19.19 -10.50
N PRO A 84 -6.89 -19.01 -10.63
CA PRO A 84 -6.31 -18.38 -11.81
C PRO A 84 -6.57 -19.23 -13.05
N TYR A 85 -6.92 -18.57 -14.16
CA TYR A 85 -7.17 -19.24 -15.43
C TYR A 85 -5.85 -19.64 -16.10
N THR A 86 -5.48 -20.91 -15.95
CA THR A 86 -4.28 -21.49 -16.58
C THR A 86 -4.63 -22.25 -17.87
N GLN A 87 -3.62 -22.63 -18.64
CA GLN A 87 -3.80 -23.46 -19.84
C GLN A 87 -4.55 -24.78 -19.55
N GLU A 88 -4.42 -25.31 -18.34
CA GLU A 88 -5.11 -26.54 -17.93
C GLU A 88 -6.63 -26.36 -17.92
N VAL A 89 -7.11 -25.17 -17.57
CA VAL A 89 -8.54 -24.83 -17.59
C VAL A 89 -9.06 -24.82 -19.03
N ALA A 90 -8.31 -24.22 -19.96
CA ALA A 90 -8.65 -24.19 -21.38
C ALA A 90 -8.69 -25.59 -21.99
N ASN A 91 -7.68 -26.42 -21.69
CA ASN A 91 -7.61 -27.79 -22.18
C ASN A 91 -8.76 -28.65 -21.62
N ALA A 92 -9.05 -28.55 -20.32
CA ALA A 92 -10.14 -29.31 -19.69
C ALA A 92 -11.51 -28.91 -20.25
N ALA A 93 -11.72 -27.62 -20.56
CA ALA A 93 -12.94 -27.15 -21.23
C ALA A 93 -13.12 -27.74 -22.64
N ALA A 94 -12.01 -28.06 -23.32
CA ALA A 94 -12.00 -28.77 -24.60
C ALA A 94 -12.05 -30.30 -24.45
N GLY A 95 -12.19 -30.83 -23.24
CA GLY A 95 -12.23 -32.28 -22.96
C GLY A 95 -10.85 -32.96 -22.84
N LEU A 96 -9.76 -32.19 -22.78
CA LEU A 96 -8.38 -32.70 -22.72
C LEU A 96 -7.78 -32.53 -21.31
N ASN A 97 -7.16 -33.58 -20.77
CA ASN A 97 -6.49 -33.56 -19.45
C ASN A 97 -7.38 -33.13 -18.27
N LEU A 98 -8.65 -33.55 -18.26
CA LEU A 98 -9.63 -33.20 -17.22
C LEU A 98 -9.15 -33.56 -15.80
N ASN A 99 -8.58 -34.75 -15.60
CA ASN A 99 -8.08 -35.18 -14.28
C ASN A 99 -7.00 -34.24 -13.73
N LYS A 100 -6.11 -33.72 -14.60
CA LYS A 100 -5.06 -32.78 -14.20
C LYS A 100 -5.68 -31.49 -13.66
N PHE A 101 -6.68 -30.96 -14.36
CA PHE A 101 -7.43 -29.78 -13.93
C PHE A 101 -8.14 -30.00 -12.60
N LEU A 102 -8.83 -31.12 -12.41
CA LEU A 102 -9.52 -31.45 -11.15
C LEU A 102 -8.55 -31.49 -9.97
N ASN A 103 -7.42 -32.19 -10.13
CA ASN A 103 -6.38 -32.27 -9.10
C ASN A 103 -5.85 -30.87 -8.74
N ARG A 104 -5.64 -30.00 -9.74
CA ARG A 104 -5.17 -28.63 -9.53
C ARG A 104 -6.19 -27.79 -8.75
N VAL A 105 -7.47 -27.85 -9.13
CA VAL A 105 -8.56 -27.13 -8.44
C VAL A 105 -8.68 -27.61 -7.00
N GLU A 106 -8.60 -28.92 -6.77
CA GLU A 106 -8.64 -29.51 -5.43
C GLU A 106 -7.47 -29.02 -4.56
N GLN A 107 -6.24 -28.99 -5.10
CA GLN A 107 -5.08 -28.44 -4.41
C GLN A 107 -5.25 -26.96 -4.05
N ILE A 108 -5.82 -26.15 -4.95
CA ILE A 108 -6.08 -24.73 -4.69
C ILE A 108 -7.08 -24.58 -3.55
N ASN A 109 -8.20 -25.30 -3.60
CA ASN A 109 -9.24 -25.18 -2.58
C ASN A 109 -8.75 -25.66 -1.20
N LYS A 110 -7.94 -26.72 -1.15
CA LYS A 110 -7.48 -27.30 0.12
C LYS A 110 -6.30 -26.56 0.76
N SER A 111 -5.33 -26.10 -0.04
CA SER A 111 -4.03 -25.66 0.48
C SER A 111 -3.63 -24.27 0.00
N VAL A 112 -3.55 -24.05 -1.31
CA VAL A 112 -2.97 -22.81 -1.86
C VAL A 112 -3.86 -21.60 -1.62
N GLY A 113 -5.18 -21.75 -1.77
CA GLY A 113 -6.18 -20.73 -1.50
C GLY A 113 -6.14 -20.19 -0.07
N PRO A 114 -6.33 -21.03 0.97
CA PRO A 114 -6.30 -20.55 2.35
C PRO A 114 -4.94 -19.94 2.72
N ASN A 115 -3.82 -20.49 2.24
CA ASN A 115 -2.50 -19.92 2.45
C ASN A 115 -2.37 -18.52 1.82
N LYS A 116 -2.85 -18.34 0.59
CA LYS A 116 -2.87 -17.05 -0.09
C LYS A 116 -3.69 -16.01 0.67
N GLU A 117 -4.91 -16.37 1.11
CA GLU A 117 -5.78 -15.44 1.85
C GLU A 117 -5.15 -15.03 3.19
N ASN A 118 -4.53 -15.98 3.90
CA ASN A 118 -3.77 -15.68 5.13
C ASN A 118 -2.60 -14.72 4.85
N ASN A 119 -1.83 -14.98 3.79
CA ASN A 119 -0.72 -14.11 3.40
C ASN A 119 -1.20 -12.71 3.01
N GLU A 120 -2.32 -12.59 2.29
CA GLU A 120 -2.93 -11.30 1.93
C GLU A 120 -3.38 -10.52 3.17
N ALA A 121 -3.97 -11.19 4.16
CA ALA A 121 -4.35 -10.58 5.42
C ALA A 121 -3.13 -10.03 6.18
N LEU A 122 -2.08 -10.86 6.33
CA LEU A 122 -0.82 -10.45 6.97
C LEU A 122 -0.14 -9.29 6.21
N LEU A 123 -0.12 -9.36 4.88
CA LEU A 123 0.42 -8.31 4.02
C LEU A 123 -0.35 -7.00 4.21
N LYS A 124 -1.68 -7.06 4.23
CA LYS A 124 -2.54 -5.89 4.45
C LYS A 124 -2.25 -5.30 5.83
N ASP A 125 -2.15 -6.11 6.87
CA ASP A 125 -1.92 -5.61 8.23
C ASP A 125 -0.52 -4.98 8.37
N HIS A 126 0.50 -5.58 7.74
CA HIS A 126 1.84 -4.98 7.65
C HIS A 126 1.85 -3.64 6.88
N LEU A 127 1.13 -3.55 5.76
CA LEU A 127 1.02 -2.29 5.02
C LEU A 127 0.24 -1.25 5.82
N ASP A 128 -0.79 -1.67 6.53
CA ASP A 128 -1.55 -0.77 7.39
C ASP A 128 -0.68 -0.26 8.55
N THR A 129 0.13 -1.11 9.21
CA THR A 129 1.06 -0.70 10.29
C THR A 129 2.14 0.25 9.78
N THR A 130 2.82 -0.08 8.69
CA THR A 130 3.91 0.72 8.13
C THR A 130 3.45 2.08 7.60
N LEU A 131 2.20 2.17 7.12
CA LEU A 131 1.67 3.39 6.51
C LEU A 131 0.82 4.25 7.47
N ARG A 132 0.66 3.91 8.77
CA ARG A 132 -0.24 4.65 9.71
C ARG A 132 0.13 6.12 9.83
N ASP A 133 1.38 6.38 10.21
CA ASP A 133 1.83 7.69 10.70
C ASP A 133 2.34 8.63 9.60
N ILE A 134 2.30 8.17 8.35
CA ILE A 134 2.74 8.96 7.20
C ILE A 134 1.72 10.09 7.00
N LYS A 135 2.11 11.29 7.41
CA LYS A 135 1.36 12.54 7.23
C LYS A 135 1.57 13.07 5.81
N SER A 136 0.54 13.64 5.21
CA SER A 136 0.53 14.16 3.83
C SER A 136 1.20 15.52 3.66
N THR A 137 1.53 16.17 4.75
CA THR A 137 1.84 17.60 4.79
C THR A 137 2.84 17.83 5.91
N GLU A 138 4.12 17.78 5.59
CA GLU A 138 5.06 18.66 6.26
C GLU A 138 4.72 20.08 5.80
N PRO A 139 4.57 21.06 6.72
CA PRO A 139 4.40 22.46 6.32
C PRO A 139 5.59 22.85 5.46
N THR A 140 5.34 23.18 4.19
CA THR A 140 6.37 23.52 3.20
C THR A 140 7.15 24.80 3.53
N LEU A 141 6.75 25.51 4.59
CA LEU A 141 7.32 26.79 4.99
C LEU A 141 7.92 26.65 6.40
N PRO A 142 9.23 26.95 6.58
CA PRO A 142 9.92 26.80 7.86
C PRO A 142 9.24 27.53 9.03
N TRP A 143 8.68 28.71 8.77
CA TRP A 143 8.01 29.55 9.77
C TRP A 143 6.61 29.05 10.17
N ALA A 144 5.98 28.16 9.39
CA ALA A 144 4.69 27.57 9.74
C ALA A 144 4.81 26.48 10.82
N ASN A 145 6.04 26.11 11.20
CA ASN A 145 6.34 25.09 12.20
C ASN A 145 6.54 25.66 13.62
N GLU A 146 6.97 26.92 13.76
CA GLU A 146 7.32 27.56 15.05
C GLU A 146 6.12 27.80 15.97
N GLN A 147 4.89 27.83 15.45
CA GLN A 147 3.68 28.11 16.26
C GLN A 147 3.23 26.94 17.16
N LYS A 148 3.90 25.78 17.11
CA LYS A 148 3.52 24.59 17.89
C LYS A 148 4.38 24.33 19.13
N GLU A 149 5.48 25.05 19.31
CA GLU A 149 6.48 24.78 20.36
C GLU A 149 6.76 25.98 21.28
N GLN A 150 5.77 26.84 21.57
CA GLN A 150 5.93 27.80 22.68
C GLN A 150 5.47 27.16 24.00
N PRO A 151 6.35 27.03 25.01
CA PRO A 151 5.98 26.54 26.33
C PRO A 151 5.08 27.57 27.01
N VAL A 152 3.98 27.09 27.62
CA VAL A 152 3.07 27.90 28.44
C VAL A 152 3.89 28.53 29.58
N GLN A 153 4.17 29.82 29.50
CA GLN A 153 4.82 30.56 30.58
C GLN A 153 3.82 30.75 31.73
N GLU A 154 4.16 30.12 32.85
CA GLU A 154 3.51 30.17 34.15
C GLU A 154 3.47 31.61 34.66
N GLN A 155 2.29 32.25 34.65
CA GLN A 155 2.11 33.61 35.17
C GLN A 155 2.03 33.56 36.70
N GLN A 156 3.12 33.92 37.38
CA GLN A 156 3.06 34.26 38.80
C GLN A 156 2.34 35.61 38.98
N PRO A 157 1.39 35.74 39.91
CA PRO A 157 0.75 37.03 40.16
C PRO A 157 1.72 38.00 40.86
N VAL A 158 1.80 39.19 40.26
CA VAL A 158 2.58 40.37 40.66
C VAL A 158 2.26 40.77 42.11
N GLN A 159 3.32 40.91 42.91
CA GLN A 159 3.25 41.46 44.27
C GLN A 159 2.83 42.93 44.21
N GLN A 160 1.76 43.28 44.92
CA GLN A 160 1.34 44.68 45.10
C GLN A 160 2.35 45.38 46.01
N GLU A 161 3.23 46.19 45.42
CA GLU A 161 4.07 47.13 46.16
C GLU A 161 3.19 48.21 46.81
N GLN A 162 3.29 48.26 48.13
CA GLN A 162 2.78 49.36 48.94
C GLN A 162 3.67 50.59 48.71
N SER A 163 3.11 51.66 48.15
CA SER A 163 3.75 52.97 48.18
C SER A 163 2.80 54.03 48.73
N ASN A 164 3.08 54.39 49.98
CA ASN A 164 2.68 55.60 50.68
C ASN A 164 2.87 56.88 49.84
N THR A 165 1.89 57.78 49.90
CA THR A 165 2.00 59.25 50.08
C THR A 165 0.57 59.73 50.39
N GLY A 166 0.18 60.45 51.44
CA GLY A 166 0.84 61.55 52.15
C GLY A 166 -0.05 62.80 52.02
N THR A 167 -0.63 63.25 53.15
CA THR A 167 -1.00 64.65 53.47
C THR A 167 -2.14 65.36 52.69
N PHE A 168 -3.24 65.71 53.38
CA PHE A 168 -3.95 67.00 53.16
C PHE A 168 -4.78 67.45 54.37
N MET A 169 -4.78 68.76 54.61
CA MET A 169 -5.29 69.53 55.77
C MET A 169 -6.82 69.68 55.81
N GLY A 170 -7.37 69.88 57.01
CA GLY A 170 -8.74 70.34 57.26
C GLY A 170 -9.20 70.04 58.67
#